data_AF-A0AAU3UZG1-F1
#
_entry.id   AF-A0AAU3UZG1-F1
#
_cell.length_a   1.000
_cell.length_b   1.000
_cell.length_c   1.000
_cell.angle_alpha   90.00
_cell.angle_beta   90.00
_cell.angle_gamma   90.00
#
_symmetry.space_group_name_H-M   'P 1'
#
loop_
_entity.id
_entity.type
_entity.pdbx_description
1 polymer ?
#
loop_
_entity_poly.entity_id
_entity_poly.type
_entity_poly.pdbx_seq_one_letter_code
_entity_poly.pdbx_strand_id
1 'polypeptide(L)' 'MLFLFDCMMDPGNLALPQAHQAMQIHKCCTTENCMVRRRARQVLVELGEVVLSLPQADLCGPPLAPGR' A
#
# COMPACT_ATOMS: atom_id res chain seq x y z
N MET A 1 14.57 -6.87 5.90
CA MET A 1 13.37 -7.60 6.39
C MET A 1 12.17 -6.96 5.71
N LEU A 2 11.27 -7.73 5.11
CA LEU A 2 10.16 -7.20 4.31
C LEU A 2 8.87 -7.25 5.14
N PHE A 3 8.35 -6.08 5.55
CA PHE A 3 7.16 -6.00 6.40
C PHE A 3 5.96 -5.49 5.58
N LEU A 4 5.26 -6.42 4.92
CA LEU A 4 4.11 -6.09 4.08
C LEU A 4 2.78 -5.95 4.84
N PHE A 5 2.72 -6.34 6.11
CA PHE A 5 1.47 -6.40 6.87
C PHE A 5 1.28 -5.26 7.87
N ASP A 6 2.33 -4.52 8.18
CA ASP A 6 2.29 -3.44 9.16
C ASP A 6 2.32 -2.09 8.46
N CYS A 7 1.22 -1.35 8.54
CA CYS A 7 1.04 -0.05 7.89
C CYS A 7 2.05 1.01 8.34
N MET A 8 2.57 0.91 9.56
CA MET A 8 3.43 1.92 10.18
C MET A 8 4.91 1.60 10.01
N MET A 9 5.25 0.38 9.60
CA MET A 9 6.61 -0.04 9.33
C MET A 9 6.99 0.25 7.88
N ASP A 10 8.22 0.72 7.68
CA ASP A 10 8.80 0.78 6.35
C ASP A 10 9.04 -0.67 5.82
N PRO A 11 8.46 -1.06 4.67
CA PRO A 11 8.62 -2.41 4.15
C PRO A 11 10.00 -2.64 3.51
N GLY A 12 10.85 -1.62 3.43
CA GLY A 12 12.08 -1.64 2.67
C GLY A 12 11.86 -1.56 1.16
N ASN A 13 12.80 -2.12 0.40
CA ASN A 13 12.71 -2.11 -1.05
C ASN A 13 11.72 -3.18 -1.54
N LEU A 14 10.74 -2.77 -2.34
CA LEU A 14 9.74 -3.65 -2.93
C LEU A 14 10.08 -3.92 -4.39
N ALA A 15 10.06 -5.19 -4.79
CA ALA A 15 10.01 -5.56 -6.20
C ALA A 15 8.61 -5.32 -6.76
N LEU A 16 8.48 -5.23 -8.09
CA LEU A 16 7.20 -4.96 -8.76
C LEU A 16 6.04 -5.88 -8.29
N PRO A 17 6.19 -7.21 -8.20
CA PRO A 17 5.12 -8.08 -7.71
C PRO A 17 4.74 -7.80 -6.24
N GLN A 18 5.72 -7.41 -5.42
CA GLN A 18 5.51 -7.10 -4.00
C GLN A 18 4.81 -5.74 -3.84
N ALA A 19 5.09 -4.79 -4.72
CA ALA A 19 4.37 -3.52 -4.76
C ALA A 19 2.90 -3.72 -5.14
N HIS A 20 2.59 -4.59 -6.11
CA HIS A 20 1.21 -4.97 -6.40
C HIS A 20 0.54 -5.69 -5.23
N GLN A 21 1.24 -6.64 -4.60
CA GLN A 21 0.71 -7.34 -3.43
C GLN A 21 0.42 -6.38 -2.26
N ALA A 22 1.32 -5.43 -2.00
CA ALA A 22 1.14 -4.37 -1.01
C ALA A 22 -0.11 -3.52 -1.30
N MET A 23 -0.37 -3.17 -2.57
CA MET A 23 -1.57 -2.43 -2.96
C MET A 23 -2.86 -3.21 -2.72
N GLN A 24 -2.82 -4.54 -2.87
CA GLN A 24 -3.97 -5.41 -2.59
C GLN A 24 -4.21 -5.59 -1.09
N ILE A 25 -3.15 -5.79 -0.30
CA ILE A 25 -3.23 -5.93 1.16
C ILE A 25 -3.74 -4.62 1.79
N HIS A 26 -3.15 -3.49 1.39
CA HIS A 26 -3.43 -2.16 1.93
C HIS A 26 -4.46 -1.38 1.11
N LYS A 27 -5.37 -2.09 0.45
CA LYS A 27 -6.38 -1.50 -0.46
C LYS A 27 -7.21 -0.40 0.21
N CYS A 28 -7.45 -0.52 1.52
CA CYS A 28 -8.22 0.42 2.34
C CYS A 28 -7.40 1.53 2.99
N CYS A 29 -6.07 1.45 2.93
CA CYS A 29 -5.23 2.49 3.51
C CYS A 29 -5.09 3.67 2.54
N THR A 30 -4.83 4.86 3.07
CA THR A 30 -4.37 6.01 2.27
C THR A 30 -2.85 6.01 2.19
N THR A 31 -2.27 6.66 1.16
CA THR A 31 -0.80 6.85 1.10
C THR A 31 -0.27 7.84 2.14
N GLU A 32 -1.16 8.53 2.84
CA GLU A 32 -0.83 9.41 3.96
C GLU A 32 -0.64 8.63 5.26
N ASN A 33 -1.44 7.57 5.47
CA ASN A 33 -1.49 6.84 6.74
C ASN A 33 -0.86 5.43 6.69
N CYS A 34 -0.33 5.01 5.54
CA CYS A 34 0.33 3.71 5.39
C CYS A 34 1.65 3.82 4.61
N MET A 35 2.75 3.54 5.32
CA MET A 35 4.11 3.53 4.79
C MET A 35 4.27 2.48 3.70
N VAL A 36 3.70 1.28 3.90
CA VAL A 36 3.76 0.19 2.91
C VAL A 36 3.08 0.59 1.60
N ARG A 37 1.88 1.19 1.69
CA ARG A 37 1.14 1.66 0.51
C ARG A 37 1.84 2.83 -0.18
N ARG A 38 2.40 3.77 0.59
CA ARG A 38 3.21 4.87 0.06
C ARG A 38 4.40 4.34 -0.73
N ARG A 39 5.16 3.40 -0.16
CA ARG A 39 6.35 2.82 -0.81
C ARG A 39 6.00 2.02 -2.05
N ALA A 40 4.97 1.17 -1.97
CA ALA A 40 4.48 0.42 -3.11
C ALA A 40 4.04 1.35 -4.26
N ARG A 41 3.41 2.48 -3.95
CA ARG A 41 3.01 3.46 -4.96
C ARG A 41 4.21 4.08 -5.65
N GLN A 42 5.24 4.46 -4.88
CA GLN A 42 6.47 5.02 -5.43
C GLN A 42 7.12 4.05 -6.42
N VAL A 43 7.28 2.77 -6.03
CA VAL A 43 7.86 1.75 -6.90
C VAL A 43 7.05 1.57 -8.18
N LEU A 44 5.72 1.53 -8.11
CA LEU A 44 4.86 1.42 -9.29
C LEU A 44 4.95 2.64 -10.21
N VAL A 45 5.06 3.85 -9.64
CA VAL A 45 5.26 5.10 -10.39
C VAL A 45 6.63 5.11 -11.07
N GLU A 46 7.68 4.78 -10.34
CA GLU A 46 9.07 4.74 -10.83
C GLU A 46 9.22 3.73 -11.98
N LEU A 47 8.48 2.62 -11.94
CA LEU A 47 8.49 1.59 -12.98
C LEU A 47 7.50 1.84 -14.12
N GLY A 48 6.67 2.90 -14.06
CA GLY A 48 5.68 3.22 -15.09
C GLY A 48 4.42 2.35 -15.08
N GLU A 49 4.18 1.57 -14.02
CA GLU A 49 3.09 0.59 -13.88
C GLU A 49 1.82 1.18 -13.24
N VAL A 50 1.65 2.51 -13.29
CA VAL A 50 0.50 3.19 -12.69
C VAL A 50 -0.73 3.06 -13.59
N VAL A 51 -1.57 2.08 -13.30
CA VAL A 51 -2.98 2.12 -13.69
C VAL A 51 -3.70 3.03 -12.69
N LEU A 52 -4.31 4.12 -13.18
CA LEU A 52 -5.22 4.99 -12.44
C LEU A 52 -6.48 4.21 -12.02
N SER A 53 -6.35 3.31 -11.05
CA SER A 53 -7.49 2.73 -10.37
C SER A 53 -8.09 3.82 -9.50
N LEU A 54 -9.29 4.26 -9.85
CA LEU A 54 -10.11 5.16 -9.04
C LEU A 54 -10.06 4.73 -7.57
N PRO A 55 -10.10 5.67 -6.60
CA PRO A 55 -10.12 5.32 -5.20
C PRO A 55 -11.32 4.41 -4.92
N GLN A 56 -11.08 3.12 -4.69
CA GLN A 56 -12.08 2.16 -4.19
C GLN A 56 -12.37 2.43 -2.70
N ALA A 57 -12.49 3.71 -2.34
CA ALA A 57 -12.86 4.17 -1.02
C ALA A 57 -14.29 3.75 -0.66
N ASP A 58 -15.16 3.52 -1.65
CA ASP A 58 -16.55 3.08 -1.45
C ASP A 58 -16.74 1.65 -0.91
N LEU A 59 -15.71 0.79 -0.95
CA LEU A 59 -15.81 -0.59 -0.45
C LEU A 59 -15.05 -0.83 0.86
N CYS A 60 -14.26 0.14 1.29
CA CYS A 60 -13.50 0.05 2.54
C CYS A 60 -14.29 0.76 3.63
N GLY A 61 -14.88 -0.05 4.52
CA GLY A 61 -15.47 0.45 5.76
C GLY A 61 -14.48 1.24 6.62
N PRO A 62 -14.92 1.81 7.77
CA PRO A 62 -14.10 2.70 8.59
C PRO A 62 -12.74 2.06 8.89
N PRO A 63 -11.65 2.86 8.94
CA PRO A 63 -10.29 2.36 9.08
C PRO A 63 -10.22 1.42 10.28
N LEU A 64 -9.81 0.16 10.05
CA LEU A 64 -9.42 -0.75 11.11
C LEU A 64 -8.30 -0.05 11.87
N ALA A 65 -8.61 0.40 13.09
CA ALA A 65 -7.64 0.97 14.01
C ALA A 65 -6.45 0.00 14.14
N PRO A 66 -5.21 0.49 14.21
CA PRO A 66 -4.04 -0.38 14.38
C PRO A 66 -4.26 -1.25 15.62
N GLY A 67 -4.15 -2.57 15.43
CA GLY A 67 -4.25 -3.55 16.50
C GLY A 67 -3.29 -3.21 17.62
N ARG A 68 -3.83 -3.15 18.84
CA ARG A 68 -3.08 -3.05 20.09
C ARG A 68 -2.11 -4.21 20.27
#